data_AF-A0AAD4SS96-F1
#
_entry.id   AF-A0AAD4SS96-F1
#
_cell.length_a   1.000
_cell.length_b   1.000
_cell.length_c   1.000
_cell.angle_alpha   90.00
_cell.angle_beta   90.00
_cell.angle_gamma   90.00
#
_symmetry.space_group_name_H-M   'P 1'
#
loop_
_entity.id
_entity.type
_entity.pdbx_description
1 polymer ?
#
loop_
_entity_poly.entity_id
_entity_poly.type
_entity_poly.pdbx_seq_one_letter_code
_entity_poly.pdbx_strand_id
1 'polypeptide(L)'
;MVTGCKRGIEAVRGSPDQSYQHLVSYSNMLVEHNLGTKTTIKPDTNGGFLYYFFALGASLHGFMSWCRPAFAVYGMHLSGERRGTLVSAIGYDANVKMYPIAFAIVDSENGDSCLWFMQKLLDALGHEYSMRKDLVMCSDRSASFESAITEVFPAACHVYCVYHIKGMVIRRYDYFAAAKEFMRAAQACTKDGYRRAMSEVKKDKAIFSYAQEFHPRHWARVKSKRARYTLMEKNICESWINLLLKARELPITHLVNFIRTEMMGGRLAAVVLAGEVGLQVPNVSAVVNQPTAIAPAPAKATTSGIRIEEECK
;
A
#
# COMPACT_ATOMS: atom_id res chain seq x y z
N MET A 1 1.81 1.96 35.53
CA MET A 1 1.96 3.16 34.66
C MET A 1 1.53 2.93 33.20
N VAL A 2 1.69 1.73 32.62
CA VAL A 2 1.28 1.42 31.23
C VAL A 2 -0.25 1.50 31.00
N THR A 3 -1.06 1.22 32.02
CA THR A 3 -2.55 1.21 31.95
C THR A 3 -3.18 2.61 31.93
N GLY A 4 -2.53 3.63 32.52
CA GLY A 4 -3.04 5.00 32.54
C GLY A 4 -2.87 5.73 31.20
N CYS A 5 -1.73 5.52 30.53
CA CYS A 5 -1.45 6.09 29.23
C CYS A 5 -2.38 5.52 28.14
N LYS A 6 -2.70 4.22 28.25
CA LYS A 6 -3.62 3.52 27.34
C LYS A 6 -5.05 4.07 27.41
N ARG A 7 -5.59 4.25 28.62
CA ARG A 7 -6.90 4.88 28.84
C ARG A 7 -6.95 6.34 28.38
N GLY A 8 -5.86 7.08 28.54
CA GLY A 8 -5.75 8.46 28.04
C GLY A 8 -5.73 8.55 26.50
N ILE A 9 -5.08 7.61 25.82
CA ILE A 9 -5.05 7.54 24.35
C ILE A 9 -6.41 7.10 23.81
N GLU A 10 -7.06 6.11 24.42
CA GLU A 10 -8.41 5.67 24.08
C GLU A 10 -9.45 6.79 24.27
N ALA A 11 -9.33 7.60 25.33
CA ALA A 11 -10.22 8.73 25.57
C ALA A 11 -10.08 9.84 24.49
N VAL A 12 -8.92 9.97 23.86
CA VAL A 12 -8.66 11.00 22.82
C VAL A 12 -8.90 10.47 21.41
N ARG A 13 -8.68 9.18 21.16
CA ARG A 13 -8.66 8.58 19.80
C ARG A 13 -9.73 7.51 19.57
N GLY A 14 -10.54 7.20 20.58
CA GLY A 14 -11.51 6.10 20.56
C GLY A 14 -10.84 4.73 20.71
N SER A 15 -11.65 3.70 21.01
CA SER A 15 -11.17 2.32 21.01
C SER A 15 -10.88 1.85 19.57
N PRO A 16 -10.04 0.82 19.37
CA PRO A 16 -9.84 0.25 18.05
C PRO A 16 -11.16 -0.11 17.38
N ASP A 17 -12.08 -0.76 18.09
CA ASP A 17 -13.40 -1.20 17.60
C ASP A 17 -14.29 -0.04 17.13
N GLN A 18 -14.32 1.05 17.91
CA GLN A 18 -15.01 2.29 17.52
C GLN A 18 -14.36 2.93 16.29
N SER A 19 -13.03 2.84 16.17
CA SER A 19 -12.32 3.34 14.98
C SER A 19 -12.79 2.67 13.70
N TYR A 20 -13.10 1.36 13.72
CA TYR A 20 -13.64 0.65 12.57
C TYR A 20 -15.06 1.09 12.22
N GLN A 21 -15.91 1.30 13.22
CA GLN A 21 -17.28 1.79 13.00
C GLN A 21 -17.27 3.20 12.38
N HIS A 22 -16.34 4.05 12.81
CA HIS A 22 -16.17 5.40 12.26
C HIS A 22 -15.58 5.41 10.84
N LEU A 23 -14.95 4.31 10.41
CA LEU A 23 -14.33 4.23 9.09
C LEU A 23 -15.36 4.31 7.95
N VAL A 24 -16.55 3.74 8.15
CA VAL A 24 -17.65 3.82 7.16
C VAL A 24 -18.08 5.27 6.96
N SER A 25 -18.44 5.96 8.06
CA SER A 25 -18.83 7.37 8.01
C SER A 25 -17.71 8.24 7.46
N TYR A 26 -16.46 8.01 7.89
CA TYR A 26 -15.31 8.73 7.37
C TYR A 26 -15.11 8.51 5.86
N SER A 27 -15.29 7.27 5.38
CA SER A 27 -15.18 6.94 3.95
C SER A 27 -16.25 7.65 3.12
N ASN A 28 -17.49 7.70 3.62
CA ASN A 28 -18.58 8.41 2.95
C ASN A 28 -18.27 9.90 2.84
N MET A 29 -17.84 10.52 3.94
CA MET A 29 -17.44 11.94 3.95
C MET A 29 -16.25 12.20 3.01
N LEU A 30 -15.27 11.28 2.94
CA LEU A 30 -14.16 11.42 2.00
C LEU A 30 -14.64 11.45 0.56
N VAL A 31 -15.53 10.55 0.17
CA VAL A 31 -16.06 10.47 -1.20
C VAL A 31 -16.93 11.68 -1.52
N GLU A 32 -17.80 12.10 -0.60
CA GLU A 32 -18.69 13.25 -0.78
C GLU A 32 -17.93 14.57 -0.99
N HIS A 33 -16.87 14.79 -0.22
CA HIS A 33 -16.12 16.05 -0.23
C HIS A 33 -14.92 16.08 -1.18
N ASN A 34 -14.56 14.95 -1.80
CA ASN A 34 -13.37 14.85 -2.65
C ASN A 34 -13.72 14.07 -3.92
N LEU A 35 -14.13 14.78 -4.96
CA LEU A 35 -14.57 14.20 -6.23
C LEU A 35 -13.56 13.18 -6.78
N GLY A 36 -14.06 12.06 -7.29
CA GLY A 36 -13.23 10.99 -7.85
C GLY A 36 -12.55 10.08 -6.83
N THR A 37 -12.67 10.38 -5.52
CA THR A 37 -12.14 9.50 -4.47
C THR A 37 -12.81 8.14 -4.51
N LYS A 38 -12.00 7.10 -4.37
CA LYS A 38 -12.43 5.69 -4.34
C LYS A 38 -12.15 5.12 -2.97
N THR A 39 -13.16 4.52 -2.35
CA THR A 39 -13.02 3.77 -1.09
C THR A 39 -13.71 2.42 -1.23
N THR A 40 -13.23 1.41 -0.52
CA THR A 40 -13.90 0.10 -0.43
C THR A 40 -13.59 -0.54 0.91
N ILE A 41 -14.64 -0.98 1.61
CA ILE A 41 -14.51 -1.79 2.83
C ILE A 41 -14.92 -3.22 2.47
N LYS A 42 -14.04 -4.18 2.71
CA LYS A 42 -14.33 -5.61 2.60
C LYS A 42 -14.59 -6.18 4.00
N PRO A 43 -15.77 -6.74 4.27
CA PRO A 43 -16.01 -7.45 5.51
C PRO A 43 -15.40 -8.87 5.50
N ASP A 44 -15.17 -9.44 6.67
CA ASP A 44 -14.89 -10.87 6.85
C ASP A 44 -16.18 -11.71 6.78
N THR A 45 -16.06 -13.03 6.95
CA THR A 45 -17.20 -13.95 6.91
C THR A 45 -18.23 -13.72 8.01
N ASN A 46 -17.86 -13.05 9.10
CA ASN A 46 -18.71 -12.75 10.25
C ASN A 46 -19.25 -11.30 10.21
N GLY A 47 -19.01 -10.58 9.11
CA GLY A 47 -19.39 -9.16 8.98
C GLY A 47 -18.44 -8.20 9.71
N GLY A 48 -17.32 -8.69 10.26
CA GLY A 48 -16.26 -7.90 10.84
C GLY A 48 -15.41 -7.21 9.76
N PHE A 49 -14.50 -6.33 10.19
CA PHE A 49 -13.58 -5.68 9.25
C PHE A 49 -12.53 -6.66 8.75
N LEU A 50 -12.36 -6.75 7.42
CA LEU A 50 -11.26 -7.48 6.80
C LEU A 50 -10.28 -6.51 6.13
N TYR A 51 -10.69 -5.84 5.04
CA TYR A 51 -9.83 -4.93 4.27
C TYR A 51 -10.45 -3.55 4.09
N TYR A 52 -9.61 -2.54 3.95
CA TYR A 52 -10.00 -1.21 3.52
C TYR A 52 -9.08 -0.70 2.43
N PHE A 53 -9.64 -0.18 1.36
CA PHE A 53 -8.93 0.49 0.27
C PHE A 53 -9.36 1.95 0.21
N PHE A 54 -8.42 2.84 -0.04
CA PHE A 54 -8.73 4.22 -0.41
C PHE A 54 -7.70 4.83 -1.37
N ALA A 55 -8.19 5.68 -2.26
CA ALA A 55 -7.39 6.50 -3.17
C ALA A 55 -8.11 7.83 -3.40
N LEU A 56 -7.42 8.95 -3.15
CA LEU A 56 -8.01 10.29 -3.30
C LEU A 56 -8.14 10.64 -4.78
N GLY A 57 -9.27 11.22 -5.18
CA GLY A 57 -9.55 11.51 -6.59
C GLY A 57 -8.50 12.41 -7.25
N ALA A 58 -8.10 13.49 -6.57
CA ALA A 58 -7.02 14.37 -7.04
C ALA A 58 -5.68 13.63 -7.24
N SER A 59 -5.37 12.66 -6.37
CA SER A 59 -4.15 11.84 -6.48
C SER A 59 -4.24 10.88 -7.68
N LEU A 60 -5.37 10.20 -7.85
CA LEU A 60 -5.60 9.34 -9.02
C LEU A 60 -5.49 10.16 -10.31
N HIS A 61 -6.20 11.29 -10.39
CA HIS A 61 -6.18 12.18 -11.54
C HIS A 61 -4.77 12.68 -11.85
N GLY A 62 -4.04 13.14 -10.84
CA GLY A 62 -2.69 13.68 -11.04
C GLY A 62 -1.68 12.60 -11.44
N PHE A 63 -1.80 11.38 -10.92
CA PHE A 63 -1.00 10.25 -11.38
C PHE A 63 -1.29 9.91 -12.85
N MET A 64 -2.57 9.79 -13.21
CA MET A 64 -2.99 9.40 -14.55
C MET A 64 -2.64 10.44 -15.61
N SER A 65 -2.69 11.72 -15.27
CA SER A 65 -2.52 12.83 -16.21
C SER A 65 -1.07 13.32 -16.32
N TRP A 66 -0.33 13.33 -15.21
CA TRP A 66 0.93 14.10 -15.12
C TRP A 66 2.14 13.27 -14.66
N CYS A 67 1.93 12.11 -14.05
CA CYS A 67 3.03 11.29 -13.58
C CYS A 67 3.53 10.33 -14.66
N ARG A 68 4.78 9.87 -14.49
CA ARG A 68 5.29 8.76 -15.31
C ARG A 68 4.49 7.50 -14.95
N PRO A 69 4.21 6.60 -15.91
CA PRO A 69 3.46 5.37 -15.67
C PRO A 69 4.35 4.35 -14.96
N ALA A 70 4.74 4.66 -13.73
CA ALA A 70 5.69 3.90 -12.96
C ALA A 70 5.45 4.09 -11.47
N PHE A 71 5.18 2.99 -10.77
CA PHE A 71 4.96 3.01 -9.33
C PHE A 71 5.47 1.75 -8.64
N ALA A 72 5.73 1.87 -7.34
CA ALA A 72 6.07 0.77 -6.46
C ALA A 72 4.87 0.38 -5.60
N VAL A 73 4.75 -0.92 -5.32
CA VAL A 73 3.83 -1.49 -4.34
C VAL A 73 4.64 -2.17 -3.23
N TYR A 74 4.23 -1.97 -1.98
CA TYR A 74 4.85 -2.60 -0.81
C TYR A 74 3.90 -2.60 0.37
N GLY A 75 4.09 -3.58 1.28
CA GLY A 75 3.44 -3.62 2.57
C GLY A 75 4.32 -3.08 3.69
N MET A 76 3.73 -2.32 4.61
CA MET A 76 4.32 -1.93 5.88
C MET A 76 3.49 -2.54 7.01
N HIS A 77 4.14 -3.32 7.88
CA HIS A 77 3.48 -3.88 9.05
C HIS A 77 3.05 -2.75 10.01
N LEU A 78 1.77 -2.77 10.37
CA LEU A 78 1.22 -1.90 11.41
C LEU A 78 1.55 -2.48 12.78
N SER A 79 1.77 -1.61 13.75
CA SER A 79 2.01 -1.99 15.15
C SER A 79 0.89 -1.47 16.04
N GLY A 80 0.65 -2.08 17.20
CA GLY A 80 -0.47 -1.75 18.08
C GLY A 80 -1.42 -2.92 18.30
N GLU A 81 -2.61 -2.64 18.83
CA GLU A 81 -3.53 -3.69 19.29
C GLU A 81 -4.18 -4.49 18.16
N ARG A 82 -4.45 -3.85 17.03
CA ARG A 82 -4.92 -4.53 15.81
C ARG A 82 -3.73 -4.63 14.86
N ARG A 83 -3.18 -5.83 14.74
CA ARG A 83 -2.11 -6.14 13.78
C ARG A 83 -2.67 -6.11 12.36
N GLY A 84 -1.85 -5.69 11.40
CA GLY A 84 -2.25 -5.56 10.00
C GLY A 84 -1.09 -5.10 9.13
N THR A 85 -1.35 -4.93 7.85
CA THR A 85 -0.39 -4.38 6.89
C THR A 85 -1.02 -3.20 6.16
N LEU A 86 -0.31 -2.07 6.13
CA LEU A 86 -0.62 -0.98 5.21
C LEU A 86 0.09 -1.25 3.90
N VAL A 87 -0.67 -1.64 2.89
CA VAL A 87 -0.21 -1.74 1.50
C VAL A 87 -0.32 -0.37 0.85
N SER A 88 0.72 0.05 0.13
CA SER A 88 0.78 1.36 -0.52
C SER A 88 1.22 1.22 -1.97
N ALA A 89 0.59 1.98 -2.87
CA ALA A 89 1.07 2.23 -4.23
C ALA A 89 1.60 3.66 -4.32
N ILE A 90 2.89 3.81 -4.64
CA ILE A 90 3.57 5.10 -4.69
C ILE A 90 4.38 5.24 -5.97
N GLY A 91 4.17 6.32 -6.72
CA GLY A 91 4.92 6.70 -7.90
C GLY A 91 5.86 7.87 -7.68
N TYR A 92 6.33 8.44 -8.78
CA TYR A 92 7.05 9.71 -8.80
C TYR A 92 6.38 10.68 -9.78
N ASP A 93 6.32 11.95 -9.40
CA ASP A 93 5.96 13.01 -10.32
C ASP A 93 7.08 13.30 -11.33
N ALA A 94 6.82 14.19 -12.28
CA ALA A 94 7.81 14.63 -13.26
C ALA A 94 9.06 15.26 -12.63
N ASN A 95 8.94 15.79 -11.40
CA ASN A 95 10.00 16.44 -10.63
C ASN A 95 10.72 15.47 -9.67
N VAL A 96 10.55 14.16 -9.83
CA VAL A 96 11.28 13.15 -9.05
C VAL A 96 10.93 13.25 -7.54
N LYS A 97 9.75 13.79 -7.23
CA LYS A 97 9.15 13.80 -5.89
C LYS A 97 8.20 12.64 -5.75
N MET A 98 8.19 12.06 -4.56
CA MET A 98 7.32 10.93 -4.24
C MET A 98 5.86 11.33 -4.44
N TYR A 99 5.10 10.47 -5.10
CA TYR A 99 3.69 10.69 -5.43
C TYR A 99 2.85 9.53 -4.89
N PRO A 100 2.12 9.70 -3.77
CA PRO A 100 1.26 8.64 -3.26
C PRO A 100 0.01 8.49 -4.13
N ILE A 101 -0.37 7.25 -4.48
CA ILE A 101 -1.45 6.94 -5.42
C ILE A 101 -2.65 6.33 -4.69
N ALA A 102 -2.43 5.22 -3.98
CA ALA A 102 -3.50 4.46 -3.33
C ALA A 102 -2.96 3.64 -2.16
N PHE A 103 -3.88 3.23 -1.28
CA PHE A 103 -3.56 2.52 -0.06
C PHE A 103 -4.58 1.45 0.26
N ALA A 104 -4.15 0.42 0.99
CA ALA A 104 -5.05 -0.47 1.68
C ALA A 104 -4.53 -0.86 3.05
N ILE A 105 -5.46 -1.06 3.99
CA ILE A 105 -5.20 -1.70 5.27
C ILE A 105 -5.77 -3.10 5.19
N VAL A 106 -4.90 -4.09 5.34
CA VAL A 106 -5.22 -5.51 5.23
C VAL A 106 -4.76 -6.27 6.46
N ASP A 107 -5.22 -7.51 6.61
CA ASP A 107 -4.88 -8.40 7.73
C ASP A 107 -3.40 -8.78 7.74
N SER A 108 -2.82 -9.09 6.58
CA SER A 108 -1.41 -9.39 6.36
C SER A 108 -1.07 -9.27 4.88
N GLU A 109 0.22 -9.19 4.53
CA GLU A 109 0.66 -9.29 3.14
C GLU A 109 0.62 -10.76 2.68
N ASN A 110 -0.47 -11.17 2.04
CA ASN A 110 -0.71 -12.54 1.57
C ASN A 110 -1.32 -12.51 0.16
N GLY A 111 -1.49 -13.68 -0.46
CA GLY A 111 -1.99 -13.80 -1.83
C GLY A 111 -3.34 -13.10 -2.05
N ASP A 112 -4.30 -13.34 -1.15
CA ASP A 112 -5.65 -12.80 -1.25
C ASP A 112 -5.68 -11.28 -1.06
N SER A 113 -4.94 -10.76 -0.07
CA SER A 113 -4.91 -9.34 0.25
C SER A 113 -4.16 -8.54 -0.82
N CYS A 114 -3.06 -9.07 -1.35
CA CYS A 114 -2.33 -8.48 -2.47
C CYS A 114 -3.18 -8.48 -3.74
N LEU A 115 -3.80 -9.62 -4.10
CA LEU A 115 -4.68 -9.69 -5.27
C LEU A 115 -5.83 -8.69 -5.17
N TRP A 116 -6.50 -8.66 -4.02
CA TRP A 116 -7.60 -7.72 -3.78
C TRP A 116 -7.15 -6.26 -3.88
N PHE A 117 -6.00 -5.90 -3.30
CA PHE A 117 -5.45 -4.54 -3.43
C PHE A 117 -5.18 -4.18 -4.89
N MET A 118 -4.55 -5.09 -5.66
CA MET A 118 -4.24 -4.84 -7.06
C MET A 118 -5.50 -4.68 -7.91
N GLN A 119 -6.54 -5.47 -7.65
CA GLN A 119 -7.85 -5.33 -8.31
C GLN A 119 -8.49 -3.97 -7.99
N LYS A 120 -8.52 -3.55 -6.72
CA LYS A 120 -9.06 -2.23 -6.35
C LYS A 120 -8.24 -1.08 -6.93
N LEU A 121 -6.92 -1.24 -7.03
CA LEU A 121 -6.04 -0.28 -7.69
C LEU A 121 -6.35 -0.18 -9.18
N LEU A 122 -6.57 -1.30 -9.88
CA LEU A 122 -6.97 -1.30 -11.29
C LEU A 122 -8.34 -0.63 -11.48
N ASP A 123 -9.33 -0.96 -10.65
CA ASP A 123 -10.66 -0.34 -10.69
C ASP A 123 -10.58 1.18 -10.52
N ALA A 124 -9.66 1.66 -9.67
CA ALA A 124 -9.45 3.08 -9.42
C ALA A 124 -8.70 3.80 -10.55
N LEU A 125 -7.79 3.12 -11.24
CA LEU A 125 -7.00 3.66 -12.36
C LEU A 125 -7.69 3.54 -13.72
N GLY A 126 -8.67 2.65 -13.86
CA GLY A 126 -9.32 2.30 -15.13
C GLY A 126 -8.76 1.02 -15.74
N HIS A 127 -9.63 0.19 -16.33
CA HIS A 127 -9.29 -1.14 -16.84
C HIS A 127 -8.22 -1.12 -17.96
N GLU A 128 -8.08 -0.01 -18.68
CA GLU A 128 -7.04 0.18 -19.70
C GLU A 128 -5.62 0.07 -19.13
N TYR A 129 -5.42 0.35 -17.83
CA TYR A 129 -4.12 0.21 -17.18
C TYR A 129 -3.64 -1.25 -17.13
N SER A 130 -4.54 -2.23 -17.14
CA SER A 130 -4.20 -3.66 -17.12
C SER A 130 -3.34 -4.06 -18.33
N MET A 131 -3.66 -3.48 -19.50
CA MET A 131 -3.02 -3.77 -20.78
C MET A 131 -1.98 -2.73 -21.21
N ARG A 132 -1.65 -1.79 -20.31
CA ARG A 132 -0.75 -0.67 -20.58
C ARG A 132 0.71 -1.13 -20.66
N LYS A 133 1.25 -1.22 -21.88
CA LYS A 133 2.60 -1.76 -22.16
C LYS A 133 3.75 -0.84 -21.73
N ASP A 134 3.49 0.44 -21.47
CA ASP A 134 4.45 1.41 -20.95
C ASP A 134 4.46 1.48 -19.41
N LEU A 135 3.56 0.77 -18.72
CA LEU A 135 3.51 0.72 -17.26
C LEU A 135 4.68 -0.08 -16.68
N VAL A 136 5.34 0.48 -15.66
CA VAL A 136 6.38 -0.19 -14.88
C VAL A 136 5.94 -0.33 -13.42
N MET A 137 5.99 -1.55 -12.90
CA MET A 137 5.55 -1.83 -11.53
C MET A 137 6.71 -2.40 -10.73
N CYS A 138 7.01 -1.82 -9.59
CA CYS A 138 8.10 -2.24 -8.71
C CYS A 138 7.54 -2.90 -7.45
N SER A 139 8.04 -4.07 -7.07
CA SER A 139 7.75 -4.67 -5.75
C SER A 139 9.02 -5.13 -5.05
N ASP A 140 8.91 -5.46 -3.76
CA ASP A 140 9.99 -6.00 -2.93
C ASP A 140 10.22 -7.52 -3.13
N ARG A 141 9.57 -8.10 -4.14
CA ARG A 141 9.56 -9.53 -4.51
C ARG A 141 8.73 -10.44 -3.61
N SER A 142 7.76 -9.93 -2.86
CA SER A 142 6.82 -10.86 -2.25
C SER A 142 6.09 -11.67 -3.33
N ALA A 143 5.99 -12.99 -3.11
CA ALA A 143 5.32 -13.90 -4.04
C ALA A 143 3.85 -13.51 -4.23
N SER A 144 3.24 -12.94 -3.18
CA SER A 144 1.90 -12.37 -3.17
C SER A 144 1.76 -11.23 -4.19
N PHE A 145 2.65 -10.22 -4.17
CA PHE A 145 2.61 -9.15 -5.17
C PHE A 145 3.00 -9.62 -6.57
N GLU A 146 3.94 -10.54 -6.71
CA GLU A 146 4.35 -11.05 -8.02
C GLU A 146 3.19 -11.75 -8.74
N SER A 147 2.45 -12.60 -8.02
CA SER A 147 1.27 -13.28 -8.55
C SER A 147 0.16 -12.29 -8.88
N ALA A 148 -0.16 -11.37 -7.95
CA ALA A 148 -1.20 -10.37 -8.14
C ALA A 148 -0.92 -9.39 -9.30
N ILE A 149 0.34 -8.97 -9.48
CA ILE A 149 0.74 -8.11 -10.62
C ILE A 149 0.57 -8.86 -11.93
N THR A 150 1.01 -10.13 -11.98
CA THR A 150 0.92 -10.95 -13.20
C THR A 150 -0.53 -11.18 -13.61
N GLU A 151 -1.42 -11.36 -12.64
CA GLU A 151 -2.85 -11.56 -12.88
C GLU A 151 -3.58 -10.27 -13.30
N VAL A 152 -3.36 -9.17 -12.57
CA VAL A 152 -4.15 -7.94 -12.73
C VAL A 152 -3.57 -6.97 -13.77
N PHE A 153 -2.24 -6.93 -13.90
CA PHE A 153 -1.52 -6.05 -14.83
C PHE A 153 -0.57 -6.84 -15.75
N PRO A 154 -1.08 -7.81 -16.54
CA PRO A 154 -0.26 -8.76 -17.29
C PRO A 154 0.65 -8.09 -18.33
N ALA A 155 0.31 -6.89 -18.82
CA ALA A 155 1.12 -6.15 -19.79
C ALA A 155 2.22 -5.28 -19.15
N ALA A 156 2.16 -5.07 -17.83
CA ALA A 156 3.10 -4.21 -17.13
C ALA A 156 4.51 -4.82 -17.09
N CYS A 157 5.53 -3.96 -17.17
CA CYS A 157 6.90 -4.36 -16.93
C CYS A 157 7.15 -4.46 -15.41
N HIS A 158 6.98 -5.66 -14.86
CA HIS A 158 7.29 -5.93 -13.46
C HIS A 158 8.79 -5.96 -13.18
N VAL A 159 9.21 -5.20 -12.17
CA VAL A 159 10.58 -5.05 -11.72
C VAL A 159 10.68 -5.20 -10.21
N TYR A 160 11.84 -5.61 -9.73
CA TYR A 160 12.13 -5.72 -8.31
C TYR A 160 12.87 -4.49 -7.80
N CYS A 161 12.54 -4.11 -6.58
CA CYS A 161 13.21 -3.05 -5.85
C CYS A 161 14.65 -3.47 -5.53
N VAL A 162 15.61 -2.82 -6.18
CA VAL A 162 17.03 -3.12 -6.03
C VAL A 162 17.56 -2.84 -4.63
N TYR A 163 16.92 -1.94 -3.87
CA TYR A 163 17.24 -1.68 -2.48
C TYR A 163 16.86 -2.84 -1.56
N HIS A 164 15.73 -3.51 -1.83
CA HIS A 164 15.35 -4.72 -1.10
C HIS A 164 16.31 -5.87 -1.42
N ILE A 165 16.70 -6.04 -2.69
CA ILE A 165 17.71 -7.05 -3.07
C ILE A 165 19.06 -6.74 -2.39
N LYS A 166 19.51 -5.48 -2.43
CA LYS A 166 20.72 -5.02 -1.73
C LYS A 166 20.66 -5.31 -0.23
N GLY A 167 19.53 -4.99 0.42
CA GLY A 167 19.33 -5.24 1.84
C GLY A 167 19.41 -6.73 2.18
N MET A 168 18.90 -7.59 1.29
CA MET A 168 19.01 -9.04 1.44
C MET A 168 20.46 -9.52 1.28
N VAL A 169 21.22 -8.98 0.32
CA VAL A 169 22.66 -9.27 0.17
C VAL A 169 23.42 -8.92 1.45
N ILE A 170 23.18 -7.73 2.01
CA ILE A 170 23.84 -7.30 3.25
C ILE A 170 23.47 -8.24 4.41
N ARG A 171 22.18 -8.56 4.59
CA ARG A 171 21.73 -9.43 5.70
C ARG A 171 22.22 -10.87 5.60
N ARG A 172 22.30 -11.43 4.38
CA ARG A 172 22.65 -12.85 4.18
C ARG A 172 24.16 -13.11 4.18
N TYR A 173 24.95 -12.13 3.74
CA TYR A 173 26.39 -12.33 3.50
C TYR A 173 27.29 -11.39 4.31
N ASP A 174 26.71 -10.45 5.08
CA ASP A 174 27.42 -9.42 5.85
C ASP A 174 28.45 -8.62 5.01
N TYR A 175 28.17 -8.45 3.72
CA TYR A 175 29.17 -8.00 2.76
C TYR A 175 28.77 -6.72 2.01
N PHE A 176 29.06 -5.58 2.63
CA PHE A 176 28.79 -4.25 2.07
C PHE A 176 29.49 -3.98 0.73
N ALA A 177 30.70 -4.50 0.53
CA ALA A 177 31.48 -4.29 -0.69
C ALA A 177 30.79 -4.89 -1.91
N ALA A 178 30.31 -6.13 -1.83
CA ALA A 178 29.59 -6.75 -2.94
C ALA A 178 28.17 -6.20 -3.11
N ALA A 179 27.50 -5.76 -2.03
CA ALA A 179 26.24 -5.03 -2.16
C ALA A 179 26.42 -3.73 -2.96
N LYS A 180 27.57 -3.06 -2.83
CA LYS A 180 27.94 -1.88 -3.63
C LYS A 180 28.13 -2.25 -5.10
N GLU A 181 28.88 -3.32 -5.41
CA GLU A 181 29.08 -3.75 -6.80
C GLU A 181 27.80 -4.27 -7.45
N PHE A 182 26.94 -4.96 -6.69
CA PHE A 182 25.59 -5.31 -7.15
C PHE A 182 24.77 -4.07 -7.52
N MET A 183 24.76 -3.04 -6.67
CA MET A 183 24.05 -1.78 -6.97
C MET A 183 24.62 -1.09 -8.21
N ARG A 184 25.96 -1.09 -8.39
CA ARG A 184 26.60 -0.56 -9.60
C ARG A 184 26.15 -1.32 -10.84
N ALA A 185 26.05 -2.64 -10.77
CA ALA A 185 25.51 -3.44 -11.87
C ALA A 185 24.03 -3.12 -12.13
N ALA A 186 23.21 -3.08 -11.07
CA ALA A 186 21.78 -2.82 -11.17
C ALA A 186 21.47 -1.45 -11.79
N GLN A 187 22.24 -0.42 -11.44
CA GLN A 187 22.04 0.97 -11.87
C GLN A 187 22.80 1.37 -13.14
N ALA A 188 23.71 0.52 -13.64
CA ALA A 188 24.51 0.81 -14.81
C ALA A 188 23.66 1.28 -16.00
N CYS A 189 24.03 2.40 -16.62
CA CYS A 189 23.34 2.97 -17.78
C CYS A 189 23.82 2.40 -19.11
N THR A 190 24.98 1.72 -19.13
CA THR A 190 25.56 1.13 -20.33
C THR A 190 25.82 -0.36 -20.16
N LYS A 191 25.78 -1.11 -21.27
CA LYS A 191 26.10 -2.55 -21.27
C LYS A 191 27.52 -2.79 -20.74
N ASP A 192 28.45 -1.89 -21.02
CA ASP A 192 29.84 -2.01 -20.59
C ASP A 192 30.03 -1.73 -19.10
N GLY A 193 29.33 -0.71 -18.58
CA GLY A 193 29.26 -0.47 -17.14
C GLY A 193 28.69 -1.68 -16.40
N TYR A 194 27.62 -2.27 -16.92
CA TYR A 194 27.02 -3.48 -16.36
C TYR A 194 27.99 -4.67 -16.38
N ARG A 195 28.65 -4.93 -17.52
CA ARG A 195 29.62 -6.04 -17.64
C ARG A 195 30.78 -5.90 -16.65
N ARG A 196 31.33 -4.69 -16.50
CA ARG A 196 32.40 -4.42 -15.54
C ARG A 196 31.96 -4.66 -14.09
N ALA A 197 30.83 -4.09 -13.68
CA ALA A 197 30.30 -4.29 -12.33
C ALA A 197 29.96 -5.76 -12.06
N MET A 198 29.38 -6.46 -13.03
CA MET A 198 29.12 -7.90 -12.90
C MET A 198 30.39 -8.75 -12.79
N SER A 199 31.51 -8.31 -13.39
CA SER A 199 32.79 -8.99 -13.22
C SER A 199 33.30 -8.91 -11.78
N GLU A 200 33.03 -7.80 -11.09
CA GLU A 200 33.35 -7.65 -9.67
C GLU A 200 32.42 -8.50 -8.80
N VAL A 201 31.11 -8.51 -9.09
CA VAL A 201 30.14 -9.38 -8.40
C VAL A 201 30.52 -10.86 -8.53
N LYS A 202 31.03 -11.30 -9.69
CA LYS A 202 31.47 -12.68 -9.94
C LYS A 202 32.62 -13.15 -9.04
N LYS A 203 33.40 -12.24 -8.46
CA LYS A 203 34.47 -12.60 -7.52
C LYS A 203 33.88 -13.21 -6.24
N ASP A 204 32.65 -12.83 -5.91
CA ASP A 204 31.86 -13.43 -4.84
C ASP A 204 30.85 -14.43 -5.43
N LYS A 205 31.17 -15.72 -5.33
CA LYS A 205 30.31 -16.79 -5.89
C LYS A 205 28.92 -16.82 -5.27
N ALA A 206 28.79 -16.52 -3.98
CA ALA A 206 27.51 -16.59 -3.27
C ALA A 206 26.57 -15.48 -3.75
N ILE A 207 27.08 -14.26 -3.85
CA ILE A 207 26.29 -13.11 -4.30
C ILE A 207 26.01 -13.18 -5.79
N PHE A 208 26.96 -13.67 -6.59
CA PHE A 208 26.71 -13.93 -8.00
C PHE A 208 25.60 -14.96 -8.21
N SER A 209 25.63 -16.07 -7.46
CA SER A 209 24.58 -17.10 -7.51
C SER A 209 23.21 -16.51 -7.11
N TYR A 210 23.16 -15.74 -6.02
CA TYR A 210 21.94 -15.07 -5.59
C TYR A 210 21.43 -14.06 -6.62
N ALA A 211 22.30 -13.28 -7.28
CA ALA A 211 21.90 -12.37 -8.35
C ALA A 211 21.39 -13.10 -9.60
N GLN A 212 21.83 -14.35 -9.82
CA GLN A 212 21.40 -15.20 -10.93
C GLN A 212 20.09 -15.95 -10.66
N GLU A 213 19.65 -16.08 -9.41
CA GLU A 213 18.31 -16.59 -9.08
C GLU A 213 17.21 -15.78 -9.80
N PHE A 214 17.50 -14.54 -10.18
CA PHE A 214 16.54 -13.63 -10.80
C PHE A 214 17.02 -13.19 -12.16
N HIS A 215 16.12 -13.30 -13.15
CA HIS A 215 16.44 -12.84 -14.48
C HIS A 215 16.80 -11.33 -14.45
N PRO A 216 17.94 -10.89 -15.02
CA PRO A 216 18.41 -9.50 -14.94
C PRO A 216 17.41 -8.45 -15.41
N ARG A 217 16.44 -8.82 -16.24
CA ARG A 217 15.29 -7.97 -16.62
C ARG A 217 14.55 -7.36 -15.41
N HIS A 218 14.51 -8.09 -14.29
CA HIS A 218 13.78 -7.69 -13.09
C HIS A 218 14.62 -6.86 -12.11
N TRP A 219 15.93 -6.70 -12.29
CA TRP A 219 16.72 -5.86 -11.36
C TRP A 219 17.78 -4.97 -12.01
N ALA A 220 18.21 -5.23 -13.25
CA ALA A 220 19.22 -4.43 -13.94
C ALA A 220 18.62 -3.46 -14.96
N ARG A 221 18.97 -2.17 -14.86
CA ARG A 221 18.49 -1.09 -15.72
C ARG A 221 18.69 -1.39 -17.21
N VAL A 222 19.91 -1.72 -17.62
CA VAL A 222 20.24 -2.02 -19.03
C VAL A 222 19.65 -3.32 -19.59
N LYS A 223 19.05 -4.16 -18.74
CA LYS A 223 18.41 -5.42 -19.13
C LYS A 223 16.88 -5.34 -19.04
N SER A 224 16.35 -4.27 -18.47
CA SER A 224 14.91 -4.04 -18.32
C SER A 224 14.25 -3.87 -19.70
N LYS A 225 13.03 -4.38 -19.86
CA LYS A 225 12.24 -4.21 -21.09
C LYS A 225 11.81 -2.75 -21.30
N ARG A 226 11.68 -2.00 -20.20
CA ARG A 226 11.21 -0.62 -20.16
C ARG A 226 12.12 0.27 -19.30
N ALA A 227 12.05 1.57 -19.56
CA ALA A 227 12.67 2.57 -18.73
C ALA A 227 12.08 2.50 -17.32
N ARG A 228 12.92 2.27 -16.32
CA ARG A 228 12.50 2.14 -14.91
C ARG A 228 12.31 3.48 -14.21
N TYR A 229 12.60 4.58 -14.92
CA TYR A 229 12.55 5.94 -14.42
C TYR A 229 13.25 6.06 -13.05
N THR A 230 12.63 6.82 -12.12
CA THR A 230 13.15 7.11 -10.78
C THR A 230 13.07 5.93 -9.82
N LEU A 231 12.34 4.85 -10.13
CA LEU A 231 12.18 3.68 -9.24
C LEU A 231 13.50 2.96 -8.92
N MET A 232 14.59 3.29 -9.64
CA MET A 232 15.93 2.74 -9.46
C MET A 232 16.87 3.61 -8.63
N GLU A 233 16.51 4.87 -8.39
CA GLU A 233 17.43 5.91 -7.94
C GLU A 233 17.24 6.28 -6.47
N LYS A 234 16.05 6.05 -5.94
CA LYS A 234 15.69 6.37 -4.57
C LYS A 234 14.98 5.17 -3.95
N ASN A 235 15.24 4.93 -2.67
CA ASN A 235 14.49 3.95 -1.90
C ASN A 235 13.12 4.54 -1.54
N ILE A 236 12.20 4.52 -2.50
CA ILE A 236 10.86 5.09 -2.35
C ILE A 236 10.11 4.44 -1.19
N CYS A 237 10.25 3.11 -1.06
CA CYS A 237 9.64 2.33 0.00
C CYS A 237 10.14 2.78 1.36
N GLU A 238 11.46 2.87 1.57
CA GLU A 238 12.03 3.30 2.85
C GLU A 238 11.69 4.76 3.18
N SER A 239 11.72 5.65 2.18
CA SER A 239 11.38 7.05 2.38
C SER A 239 9.92 7.21 2.85
N TRP A 240 8.99 6.43 2.28
CA TRP A 240 7.60 6.46 2.69
C TRP A 240 7.37 5.77 4.03
N ILE A 241 7.99 4.60 4.24
CA ILE A 241 7.93 3.89 5.52
C ILE A 241 8.39 4.82 6.63
N ASN A 242 9.51 5.51 6.46
CA ASN A 242 10.04 6.46 7.46
C ASN A 242 9.07 7.61 7.77
N LEU A 243 8.29 8.09 6.80
CA LEU A 243 7.23 9.06 7.03
C LEU A 243 6.13 8.47 7.92
N LEU A 244 5.73 7.23 7.65
CA LEU A 244 4.63 6.55 8.33
C LEU A 244 4.99 5.87 9.65
N LEU A 245 6.27 5.73 9.99
CA LEU A 245 6.72 5.12 11.25
C LEU A 245 6.09 5.79 12.49
N LYS A 246 5.76 7.08 12.41
CA LYS A 246 5.11 7.82 13.51
C LYS A 246 3.61 7.54 13.62
N ALA A 247 3.00 7.03 12.54
CA ALA A 247 1.56 6.83 12.41
C ALA A 247 1.15 5.35 12.48
N ARG A 248 2.09 4.41 12.39
CA ARG A 248 1.81 2.97 12.34
C ARG A 248 1.12 2.39 13.59
N GLU A 249 1.13 3.13 14.70
CA GLU A 249 0.45 2.79 15.97
C GLU A 249 -0.91 3.48 16.16
N LEU A 250 -1.32 4.31 15.20
CA LEU A 250 -2.60 4.99 15.26
C LEU A 250 -3.76 4.02 14.98
N PRO A 251 -4.93 4.21 15.61
CA PRO A 251 -6.15 3.56 15.18
C PRO A 251 -6.43 3.81 13.69
N ILE A 252 -7.08 2.87 13.00
CA ILE A 252 -7.20 2.90 11.54
C ILE A 252 -7.73 4.24 11.00
N THR A 253 -8.82 4.76 11.56
CA THR A 253 -9.39 6.03 11.06
C THR A 253 -8.43 7.20 11.25
N HIS A 254 -7.60 7.16 12.30
CA HIS A 254 -6.54 8.15 12.52
C HIS A 254 -5.36 7.96 11.57
N LEU A 255 -4.98 6.71 11.26
CA LEU A 255 -3.95 6.39 10.26
C LEU A 255 -4.37 6.88 8.86
N VAL A 256 -5.60 6.60 8.45
CA VAL A 256 -6.14 7.05 7.16
C VAL A 256 -6.16 8.58 7.09
N ASN A 257 -6.60 9.26 8.15
CA ASN A 257 -6.57 10.71 8.21
C ASN A 257 -5.15 11.28 8.25
N PHE A 258 -4.19 10.61 8.90
CA PHE A 258 -2.79 11.00 8.87
C PHE A 258 -2.24 10.95 7.45
N ILE A 259 -2.44 9.84 6.74
CA ILE A 259 -2.00 9.69 5.34
C ILE A 259 -2.64 10.77 4.46
N ARG A 260 -3.96 10.97 4.59
CA ARG A 260 -4.67 12.05 3.89
C ARG A 260 -4.06 13.41 4.22
N THR A 261 -3.78 13.69 5.48
CA THR A 261 -3.21 14.98 5.88
C THR A 261 -1.82 15.17 5.26
N GLU A 262 -0.95 14.17 5.26
CA GLU A 262 0.36 14.26 4.60
C GLU A 262 0.26 14.51 3.09
N MET A 263 -0.73 13.88 2.43
CA MET A 263 -1.02 14.10 1.00
C MET A 263 -1.56 15.50 0.70
N MET A 264 -2.35 16.07 1.61
CA MET A 264 -3.18 17.26 1.36
C MET A 264 -2.62 18.54 2.01
N GLY A 265 -1.82 18.39 3.06
CA GLY A 265 -1.25 19.48 3.85
C GLY A 265 0.12 19.03 4.40
N GLY A 266 1.18 19.36 3.67
CA GLY A 266 2.53 18.91 3.97
C GLY A 266 3.45 18.99 2.75
N ARG A 267 4.60 18.30 2.79
CA ARG A 267 5.58 18.30 1.69
C ARG A 267 5.03 17.76 0.36
N LEU A 268 3.94 16.98 0.40
CA LEU A 268 3.33 16.32 -0.76
C LEU A 268 2.12 17.09 -1.32
N ALA A 269 1.62 18.11 -0.61
CA ALA A 269 0.46 18.89 -1.05
C ALA A 269 0.71 19.60 -2.39
N ALA A 270 1.89 20.20 -2.57
CA ALA A 270 2.28 20.84 -3.83
C ALA A 270 2.41 19.85 -5.01
N VAL A 271 2.50 18.54 -4.72
CA VAL A 271 2.64 17.47 -5.70
C VAL A 271 1.25 16.91 -6.08
N VAL A 272 0.34 16.78 -5.11
CA VAL A 272 -1.02 16.25 -5.33
C VAL A 272 -2.01 17.33 -5.79
N LEU A 273 -1.86 18.57 -5.34
CA LEU A 273 -2.82 19.66 -5.57
C LEU A 273 -2.50 20.57 -6.77
N ALA A 274 -1.55 20.19 -7.63
CA ALA A 274 -1.06 21.04 -8.72
C ALA A 274 -2.07 21.31 -9.87
N GLY A 275 -3.38 21.09 -9.67
CA GLY A 275 -4.39 21.32 -10.70
C GLY A 275 -5.84 21.49 -10.24
N GLU A 276 -6.17 21.39 -8.93
CA GLU A 276 -7.56 21.52 -8.47
C GLU A 276 -7.68 22.42 -7.24
N VAL A 277 -8.51 23.45 -7.35
CA VAL A 277 -8.90 24.33 -6.24
C VAL A 277 -9.99 23.60 -5.43
N GLY A 278 -9.71 23.29 -4.17
CA GLY A 278 -10.74 23.10 -3.15
C GLY A 278 -11.20 21.67 -2.81
N LEU A 279 -10.28 20.75 -2.47
CA LEU A 279 -10.69 19.52 -1.77
C LEU A 279 -11.09 19.84 -0.31
N GLN A 280 -12.31 19.49 0.07
CA GLN A 280 -12.87 19.77 1.40
C GLN A 280 -12.45 18.71 2.43
N VAL A 281 -12.33 19.15 3.70
CA VAL A 281 -11.72 18.40 4.80
C VAL A 281 -12.78 17.90 5.78
N PRO A 282 -13.08 16.59 5.86
CA PRO A 282 -13.82 16.04 6.99
C PRO A 282 -12.91 16.02 8.23
N ASN A 283 -13.33 16.69 9.30
CA ASN A 283 -12.61 16.64 10.56
C ASN A 283 -12.86 15.31 11.28
N VAL A 284 -11.81 14.53 11.54
CA VAL A 284 -11.94 13.26 12.28
C VAL A 284 -12.57 13.46 13.65
N SER A 285 -12.29 14.57 14.34
CA SER A 285 -12.95 14.83 15.63
C SER A 285 -14.44 15.10 15.47
N ALA A 286 -14.88 15.67 14.34
CA ALA A 286 -16.30 15.83 14.05
C ALA A 286 -16.98 14.48 13.74
N VAL A 287 -16.28 13.54 13.09
CA VAL A 287 -16.82 12.20 12.82
C VAL A 287 -16.83 11.32 14.07
N VAL A 288 -15.78 11.39 14.91
CA VAL A 288 -15.68 10.63 16.17
C VAL A 288 -16.70 11.11 17.21
N ASN A 289 -17.08 12.39 17.18
CA ASN A 289 -18.02 12.99 18.13
C ASN A 289 -19.49 12.99 17.64
N GLN A 290 -19.78 12.48 16.44
CA GLN A 290 -21.18 12.32 16.00
C GLN A 290 -21.79 11.07 16.65
N PRO A 291 -23.02 11.16 17.20
CA PRO A 291 -23.70 10.00 17.74
C PRO A 291 -23.92 8.98 16.61
N THR A 292 -23.25 7.84 16.71
CA THR A 292 -23.47 6.70 15.83
C THR A 292 -24.93 6.29 15.97
N ALA A 293 -25.72 6.39 14.88
CA ALA A 293 -27.02 5.75 14.83
C ALA A 293 -26.79 4.25 14.98
N ILE A 294 -27.06 3.73 16.17
CA ILE A 294 -27.03 2.30 16.45
C ILE A 294 -28.03 1.67 15.48
N ALA A 295 -27.52 0.88 14.53
CA ALA A 295 -28.39 0.03 13.71
C ALA A 295 -29.24 -0.81 14.68
N PRO A 296 -30.58 -0.87 14.50
CA PRO A 296 -31.42 -1.62 15.41
C PRO A 296 -30.96 -3.07 15.43
N ALA A 297 -30.82 -3.62 16.65
CA ALA A 297 -30.46 -5.01 16.84
C ALA A 297 -31.42 -5.90 16.02
N PRO A 298 -30.92 -6.96 15.34
CA PRO A 298 -31.80 -7.88 14.65
C PRO A 298 -32.82 -8.43 15.67
N ALA A 299 -34.10 -8.31 15.32
CA ALA A 299 -35.20 -8.77 16.15
C ALA A 299 -34.94 -10.23 16.55
N LYS A 300 -34.94 -10.51 17.85
CA LYS A 300 -34.90 -11.89 18.36
C LYS A 300 -36.06 -12.64 17.70
N ALA A 301 -35.75 -13.67 16.93
CA ALA A 301 -36.74 -14.62 16.47
C ALA A 301 -37.47 -15.15 17.71
N THR A 302 -38.74 -14.80 17.85
CA THR A 302 -39.67 -15.42 18.78
C THR A 302 -39.73 -16.89 18.39
N THR A 303 -39.14 -17.75 19.21
CA THR A 303 -39.41 -19.18 19.20
C THR A 303 -40.88 -19.35 19.56
N SER A 304 -41.73 -19.47 18.53
CA SER A 304 -43.06 -20.02 18.69
C SER A 304 -42.90 -21.45 19.19
N GLY A 305 -43.39 -21.70 20.40
CA GLY A 305 -43.41 -23.02 21.01
C GLY A 305 -44.15 -23.99 20.09
N ILE A 306 -43.42 -24.97 19.57
CA ILE A 306 -44.03 -26.17 19.01
C ILE A 306 -44.50 -26.98 20.21
N ARG A 307 -45.82 -27.01 20.40
CA ARG A 307 -46.52 -27.89 21.33
C ARG A 307 -46.42 -29.30 20.76
N ILE A 308 -45.66 -30.17 21.41
CA ILE A 308 -45.67 -31.60 21.12
C ILE A 308 -46.84 -32.14 21.95
N GLU A 309 -47.97 -32.42 21.31
CA GLU A 309 -49.02 -33.22 21.92
C GLU A 309 -48.57 -34.68 21.90
N GLU A 310 -48.39 -35.24 23.10
CA GLU A 310 -48.36 -36.67 23.34
C GLU A 310 -49.76 -37.23 23.09
N GLU A 311 -49.92 -38.12 22.11
CA GLU A 311 -50.99 -39.11 22.14
C GLU A 311 -50.40 -40.52 22.16
N CYS A 312 -50.69 -41.17 23.27
CA CYS A 312 -50.46 -42.56 23.56
C CYS A 312 -51.74 -43.33 23.21
N LYS A 313 -51.72 -44.08 22.11
CA LYS A 313 -52.29 -45.44 21.91
C LYS A 313 -52.17 -45.90 20.47
#